data_AF-A0A8S2LXH8-F1
#
_entry.id   AF-A0A8S2LXH8-F1
#
_cell.length_a   1.000
_cell.length_b   1.000
_cell.length_c   1.000
_cell.angle_alpha   90.00
_cell.angle_beta   90.00
_cell.angle_gamma   90.00
#
_symmetry.space_group_name_H-M   'P 1'
#
loop_
_entity.id
_entity.type
_entity.pdbx_description
1 polymer ?
#
loop_
_entity_poly.entity_id
_entity_poly.type
_entity_poly.pdbx_seq_one_letter_code
_entity_poly.pdbx_strand_id
1 'polypeptide(L)'
;MHILLVALVCFSTLYNTNGYRGPFRRLYPTGKTTILNVNDDPGEPLFLTPLIEQGKFEEAKNLSLVELLPYKQKSYSGYLTVNKEYNSNMFFWFFPAQNGNKPDTPIMLWLQGGPGSSSLFALFTEIGPIYIDANGNIQLRQITWNKNYHLIFIDNPVGTGFSFTENDQGYARSQEDVARDLYSGLTQFFQIYEDYQSNPFYATGESYGGKYVPSITYKIHVENQNPQVKVKINLKGMTIGDGLCDPINQYMYGDFLYQIGLIDQPQKAYFDLQTALMRYAIEQERYLDAFRLFDALLNGDLLNTTSYFYNVTGIKNYFNYLLTNAPEEQAYFVPFITRAERRRQIHVGNISYGSQSETVEKMLLNDMMQSMAWKVAAIANANYSVMIYNGQLDIIIAVPLTMEWVNQLNWIGTNKLRQAHRIVWKVADNDPEIAGYIKTANNDRFFLATIRNAGHMVPYDQPRAMLNLLERFLS
;
A
#
# COMPACT_ATOMS: atom_id res chain seq x y z
N MET A 1 30.03 -34.46 -12.74
CA MET A 1 30.71 -34.11 -11.48
C MET A 1 31.79 -33.08 -11.79
N HIS A 2 31.41 -31.81 -11.94
CA HIS A 2 32.32 -30.68 -12.13
C HIS A 2 31.86 -29.57 -11.19
N ILE A 3 32.73 -29.27 -10.22
CA ILE A 3 32.56 -28.30 -9.15
C ILE A 3 32.86 -26.93 -9.76
N LEU A 4 31.85 -26.04 -9.80
CA LEU A 4 32.07 -24.62 -10.09
C LEU A 4 32.44 -23.92 -8.78
N LEU A 5 33.71 -23.53 -8.68
CA LEU A 5 34.23 -22.67 -7.62
C LEU A 5 33.56 -21.28 -7.76
N VAL A 6 32.76 -20.90 -6.77
CA VAL A 6 32.32 -19.51 -6.59
C VAL A 6 33.44 -18.77 -5.87
N ALA A 7 34.18 -17.93 -6.60
CA ALA A 7 35.15 -17.03 -6.00
C ALA A 7 34.41 -15.84 -5.36
N LEU A 8 34.41 -15.80 -4.02
CA LEU A 8 34.09 -14.61 -3.24
C LEU A 8 35.14 -13.53 -3.53
N VAL A 9 34.79 -12.56 -4.36
CA VAL A 9 35.59 -11.33 -4.50
C VAL A 9 35.14 -10.37 -3.40
N CYS A 10 35.90 -10.34 -2.31
CA CYS A 10 35.82 -9.29 -1.30
C CYS A 10 36.33 -7.99 -1.90
N PHE A 11 35.43 -7.05 -2.21
CA PHE A 11 35.80 -5.64 -2.37
C PHE A 11 35.61 -4.93 -1.03
N SER A 12 36.72 -4.68 -0.36
CA SER A 12 36.84 -3.67 0.69
C SER A 12 36.89 -2.30 0.02
N THR A 13 35.84 -1.49 0.13
CA THR A 13 35.89 -0.06 -0.17
C THR A 13 35.57 0.76 1.06
N LEU A 14 36.46 1.70 1.31
CA LEU A 14 36.59 2.58 2.46
C LEU A 14 35.29 3.32 2.80
N TYR A 15 34.97 3.30 4.09
CA TYR A 15 33.88 4.06 4.70
C TYR A 15 34.10 5.56 4.54
N ASN A 16 33.11 6.23 3.96
CA ASN A 16 32.92 7.67 4.13
C ASN A 16 31.55 7.86 4.78
N THR A 17 31.55 8.12 6.08
CA THR A 17 30.35 8.35 6.90
C THR A 17 29.88 9.78 6.71
N ASN A 18 29.04 10.03 5.71
CA ASN A 18 28.08 11.12 5.74
C ASN A 18 26.69 10.48 5.69
N GLY A 19 25.90 10.70 6.73
CA GLY A 19 24.62 10.03 7.00
C GLY A 19 23.54 10.30 5.97
N TYR A 20 23.66 9.65 4.81
CA TYR A 20 22.64 9.61 3.79
C TYR A 20 21.53 8.64 4.23
N ARG A 21 20.29 9.13 4.28
CA ARG A 21 19.09 8.33 4.52
C ARG A 21 18.40 8.12 3.17
N GLY A 22 18.09 6.88 2.83
CA GLY A 22 17.46 6.50 1.57
C GLY A 22 16.16 7.27 1.26
N PRO A 23 15.73 7.29 0.00
CA PRO A 23 14.59 8.08 -0.48
C PRO A 23 13.24 7.67 0.12
N PHE A 24 13.08 6.40 0.48
CA PHE A 24 11.93 5.87 1.21
C PHE A 24 11.65 6.69 2.48
N ARG A 25 12.70 6.92 3.28
CA ARG A 25 12.63 7.70 4.53
C ARG A 25 12.42 9.20 4.33
N ARG A 26 12.59 9.73 3.11
CA ARG A 26 12.32 11.15 2.80
C ARG A 26 10.85 11.38 2.48
N LEU A 27 10.22 10.43 1.79
CA LEU A 27 8.79 10.42 1.54
C LEU A 27 7.98 10.18 2.81
N TYR A 28 8.51 9.28 3.65
CA TYR A 28 7.94 8.96 4.94
C TYR A 28 8.97 9.20 6.04
N PRO A 29 9.10 10.43 6.59
CA PRO A 29 10.02 10.70 7.68
C PRO A 29 9.83 9.69 8.81
N THR A 30 10.92 9.01 9.17
CA THR A 30 10.91 8.02 10.25
C THR A 30 10.96 8.70 11.60
N GLY A 31 10.13 8.21 12.53
CA GLY A 31 10.03 8.73 13.89
C GLY A 31 8.61 9.19 14.23
N LYS A 32 8.25 8.98 15.50
CA LYS A 32 7.02 9.50 16.08
C LYS A 32 7.14 11.03 16.18
N THR A 33 6.36 11.74 15.38
CA THR A 33 6.30 13.19 15.43
C THR A 33 5.27 13.60 16.46
N THR A 34 5.72 14.20 17.55
CA THR A 34 4.87 14.85 18.56
C THR A 34 5.18 16.34 18.53
N ILE A 35 4.51 17.10 17.66
CA ILE A 35 4.53 18.57 17.77
C ILE A 35 3.25 18.96 18.52
N LEU A 36 3.29 18.75 19.83
CA LEU A 36 2.32 19.29 20.77
C LEU A 36 3.06 20.29 21.64
N ASN A 37 2.59 21.53 21.74
CA ASN A 37 3.11 22.41 22.77
C ASN A 37 2.69 21.87 24.13
N VAL A 38 3.47 22.15 25.18
CA VAL A 38 3.22 21.66 26.56
C VAL A 38 1.80 22.00 27.08
N ASN A 39 1.17 23.04 26.52
CA ASN A 39 -0.16 23.51 26.91
C ASN A 39 -1.29 23.05 25.97
N ASP A 40 -0.98 22.36 24.87
CA ASP A 40 -2.00 21.95 23.90
C ASP A 40 -2.62 20.61 24.31
N ASP A 41 -3.94 20.58 24.47
CA ASP A 41 -4.68 19.35 24.75
C ASP A 41 -5.11 18.69 23.42
N PRO A 42 -4.66 17.45 23.11
CA PRO A 42 -5.04 16.74 21.90
C PRO A 42 -6.30 15.87 22.09
N GLY A 43 -6.93 15.89 23.28
CA GLY A 43 -8.02 15.01 23.67
C GLY A 43 -7.58 13.57 23.95
N GLU A 44 -8.56 12.72 24.23
CA GLU A 44 -8.38 11.29 24.43
C GLU A 44 -8.63 10.49 23.14
N PRO A 45 -7.91 9.39 22.90
CA PRO A 45 -8.19 8.50 21.77
C PRO A 45 -9.56 7.82 21.93
N LEU A 46 -10.34 7.76 20.85
CA LEU A 46 -11.66 7.13 20.85
C LEU A 46 -11.56 5.63 20.54
N PHE A 47 -11.71 4.78 21.54
CA PHE A 47 -11.83 3.33 21.36
C PHE A 47 -13.28 2.92 21.16
N LEU A 48 -13.60 2.34 20.00
CA LEU A 48 -14.97 1.93 19.67
C LEU A 48 -15.28 0.50 20.14
N THR A 49 -14.28 -0.38 20.24
CA THR A 49 -14.47 -1.79 20.63
C THR A 49 -15.25 -2.00 21.93
N PRO A 50 -15.02 -1.23 23.02
CA PRO A 50 -15.84 -1.37 24.23
C PRO A 50 -17.34 -1.10 24.00
N LEU A 51 -17.69 -0.20 23.08
CA LEU A 51 -19.09 0.09 22.71
C LEU A 51 -19.68 -1.02 21.85
N ILE A 52 -18.89 -1.55 20.90
CA ILE A 52 -19.28 -2.70 20.07
C ILE A 52 -19.61 -3.91 20.94
N GLU A 53 -18.80 -4.20 21.95
CA GLU A 53 -19.01 -5.32 22.88
C GLU A 53 -20.26 -5.17 23.75
N GLN A 54 -20.67 -3.93 24.00
CA GLN A 54 -21.92 -3.61 24.69
C GLN A 54 -23.14 -3.56 23.74
N GLY A 55 -22.95 -3.80 22.43
CA GLY A 55 -24.00 -3.68 21.41
C GLY A 55 -24.44 -2.23 21.12
N LYS A 56 -23.62 -1.24 21.48
CA LYS A 56 -23.93 0.20 21.35
C LYS A 56 -23.44 0.75 20.00
N PHE A 57 -23.89 0.15 18.90
CA PHE A 57 -23.39 0.47 17.55
C PHE A 57 -23.71 1.90 17.11
N GLU A 58 -24.93 2.39 17.35
CA GLU A 58 -25.30 3.77 17.02
C GLU A 58 -24.54 4.81 17.84
N GLU A 59 -24.24 4.52 19.11
CA GLU A 59 -23.39 5.38 19.93
C GLU A 59 -21.97 5.43 19.37
N ALA A 60 -21.38 4.29 19.02
CA ALA A 60 -20.06 4.21 18.38
C ALA A 60 -20.01 4.97 17.05
N LYS A 61 -21.06 4.84 16.21
CA LYS A 61 -21.19 5.56 14.93
C LYS A 61 -21.29 7.07 15.13
N ASN A 62 -22.01 7.54 16.14
CA ASN A 62 -22.15 8.96 16.44
C ASN A 62 -20.87 9.56 17.04
N LEU A 63 -20.21 8.85 17.96
CA LEU A 63 -18.97 9.31 18.57
C LEU A 63 -17.80 9.36 17.60
N SER A 64 -17.78 8.51 16.58
CA SER A 64 -16.73 8.48 15.56
C SER A 64 -16.84 9.61 14.52
N LEU A 65 -17.87 10.45 14.56
CA LEU A 65 -18.11 11.48 13.55
C LEU A 65 -17.02 12.56 13.53
N VAL A 66 -16.42 12.75 12.36
CA VAL A 66 -15.42 13.77 12.07
C VAL A 66 -15.95 14.78 11.06
N GLU A 67 -15.88 16.06 11.42
CA GLU A 67 -16.22 17.19 10.56
C GLU A 67 -14.96 18.02 10.27
N LEU A 68 -14.64 18.27 9.01
CA LEU A 68 -13.44 19.02 8.60
C LEU A 68 -13.78 20.08 7.55
N LEU A 69 -13.89 21.36 7.91
CA LEU A 69 -14.08 22.42 6.92
C LEU A 69 -12.81 22.61 6.06
N PRO A 70 -12.92 22.78 4.72
CA PRO A 70 -14.14 23.03 3.95
C PRO A 70 -14.88 21.77 3.44
N TYR A 71 -14.46 20.56 3.81
CA TYR A 71 -15.15 19.31 3.48
C TYR A 71 -16.42 19.16 4.32
N LYS A 72 -17.58 19.41 3.70
CA LYS A 72 -18.88 19.50 4.38
C LYS A 72 -19.59 18.16 4.62
N GLN A 73 -19.00 17.06 4.16
CA GLN A 73 -19.61 15.74 4.31
C GLN A 73 -19.07 15.05 5.57
N LYS A 74 -19.86 14.10 6.06
CA LYS A 74 -19.49 13.30 7.23
C LYS A 74 -18.33 12.38 6.88
N SER A 75 -17.38 12.26 7.79
CA SER A 75 -16.38 11.20 7.82
C SER A 75 -16.35 10.61 9.22
N TYR A 76 -15.71 9.46 9.41
CA TYR A 76 -15.71 8.79 10.71
C TYR A 76 -14.35 8.19 11.04
N SER A 77 -13.87 8.36 12.26
CA SER A 77 -12.59 7.79 12.70
C SER A 77 -12.65 7.26 14.12
N GLY A 78 -11.66 6.46 14.47
CA GLY A 78 -11.49 5.92 15.80
C GLY A 78 -10.60 4.68 15.81
N TYR A 79 -10.53 4.04 16.96
CA TYR A 79 -9.72 2.84 17.17
C TYR A 79 -10.57 1.59 17.32
N LEU A 80 -10.10 0.53 16.68
CA LEU A 80 -10.59 -0.82 16.82
C LEU A 80 -9.51 -1.67 17.49
N THR A 81 -9.79 -2.18 18.69
CA THR A 81 -8.92 -3.09 19.42
C THR A 81 -8.97 -4.45 18.74
N VAL A 82 -7.85 -4.86 18.14
CA VAL A 82 -7.73 -6.10 17.36
C VAL A 82 -7.07 -7.23 18.16
N ASN A 83 -6.31 -6.87 19.19
CA ASN A 83 -5.76 -7.80 20.17
C ASN A 83 -5.77 -7.16 21.57
N LYS A 84 -6.59 -7.70 22.47
CA LYS A 84 -6.73 -7.20 23.85
C LYS A 84 -5.53 -7.54 24.75
N GLU A 85 -4.87 -8.67 24.50
CA GLU A 85 -3.74 -9.14 25.33
C GLU A 85 -2.58 -8.15 25.29
N TYR A 86 -2.33 -7.56 24.13
CA TYR A 86 -1.22 -6.62 23.89
C TYR A 86 -1.68 -5.16 23.77
N ASN A 87 -2.96 -4.89 24.01
CA ASN A 87 -3.59 -3.60 23.77
C ASN A 87 -3.28 -3.06 22.36
N SER A 88 -3.44 -3.92 21.35
CA SER A 88 -3.20 -3.59 19.95
C SER A 88 -4.45 -2.99 19.33
N ASN A 89 -4.32 -1.76 18.83
CA ASN A 89 -5.40 -0.93 18.33
C ASN A 89 -5.09 -0.44 16.92
N MET A 90 -6.01 -0.64 15.99
CA MET A 90 -5.93 -0.13 14.62
C MET A 90 -6.76 1.14 14.48
N PHE A 91 -6.14 2.19 13.96
CA PHE A 91 -6.82 3.43 13.57
C PHE A 91 -7.41 3.28 12.17
N PHE A 92 -8.67 3.70 12.00
CA PHE A 92 -9.30 3.84 10.70
C PHE A 92 -9.86 5.24 10.49
N TRP A 93 -10.00 5.63 9.23
CA TRP A 93 -10.77 6.79 8.82
C TRP A 93 -11.62 6.46 7.60
N PHE A 94 -12.93 6.55 7.79
CA PHE A 94 -13.95 6.22 6.83
C PHE A 94 -14.57 7.47 6.20
N PHE A 95 -14.68 7.47 4.88
CA PHE A 95 -15.31 8.51 4.08
C PHE A 95 -16.42 7.90 3.23
N PRO A 96 -17.70 8.06 3.62
CA PRO A 96 -18.82 7.72 2.76
C PRO A 96 -18.73 8.41 1.39
N ALA A 97 -19.34 7.78 0.39
CA ALA A 97 -19.44 8.29 -0.96
C ALA A 97 -20.25 9.59 -1.01
N GLN A 98 -19.75 10.58 -1.75
CA GLN A 98 -20.41 11.89 -1.88
C GLN A 98 -21.80 11.79 -2.52
N ASN A 99 -21.98 10.82 -3.42
CA ASN A 99 -23.23 10.57 -4.12
C ASN A 99 -24.20 9.64 -3.36
N GLY A 100 -23.94 9.40 -2.06
CA GLY A 100 -24.80 8.66 -1.14
C GLY A 100 -24.52 7.16 -1.08
N ASN A 101 -25.11 6.49 -0.08
CA ASN A 101 -25.03 5.04 0.08
C ASN A 101 -26.17 4.35 -0.68
N LYS A 102 -25.86 3.80 -1.85
CA LYS A 102 -26.77 2.93 -2.63
C LYS A 102 -26.32 1.48 -2.50
N PRO A 103 -27.19 0.48 -2.70
CA PRO A 103 -26.82 -0.94 -2.56
C PRO A 103 -25.63 -1.38 -3.43
N ASP A 104 -25.44 -0.73 -4.58
CA ASP A 104 -24.38 -1.01 -5.53
C ASP A 104 -23.13 -0.13 -5.34
N THR A 105 -23.16 0.87 -4.44
CA THR A 105 -22.01 1.76 -4.17
C THR A 105 -20.86 0.96 -3.56
N PRO A 106 -19.71 0.80 -4.23
CA PRO A 106 -18.59 0.03 -3.69
C PRO A 106 -17.95 0.66 -2.46
N ILE A 107 -17.44 -0.19 -1.56
CA ILE A 107 -16.50 0.15 -0.50
C ILE A 107 -15.10 -0.25 -0.96
N MET A 108 -14.19 0.72 -0.96
CA MET A 108 -12.78 0.53 -1.24
C MET A 108 -12.01 0.66 0.07
N LEU A 109 -11.50 -0.45 0.58
CA LEU A 109 -10.45 -0.42 1.58
C LEU A 109 -9.15 -0.01 0.89
N TRP A 110 -8.48 1.02 1.36
CA TRP A 110 -7.14 1.38 0.89
C TRP A 110 -6.08 1.03 1.93
N LEU A 111 -5.07 0.28 1.50
CA LEU A 111 -3.91 -0.10 2.30
C LEU A 111 -2.64 0.44 1.65
N GLN A 112 -2.06 1.46 2.27
CA GLN A 112 -0.72 1.89 1.91
C GLN A 112 0.30 0.79 2.29
N GLY A 113 1.43 0.76 1.60
CA GLY A 113 2.43 -0.28 1.74
C GLY A 113 3.45 0.01 2.84
N GLY A 114 4.68 0.22 2.40
CA GLY A 114 5.84 0.36 3.25
C GLY A 114 6.74 -0.89 3.21
N PRO A 115 6.66 -1.81 4.20
CA PRO A 115 5.63 -1.98 5.22
C PRO A 115 5.72 -0.97 6.36
N GLY A 116 4.56 -0.52 6.86
CA GLY A 116 4.48 0.40 7.99
C GLY A 116 4.22 1.85 7.60
N SER A 117 3.85 2.11 6.34
CA SER A 117 3.48 3.43 5.86
C SER A 117 1.99 3.70 6.13
N SER A 118 1.67 4.89 6.64
CA SER A 118 0.28 5.25 6.98
C SER A 118 -0.61 5.36 5.75
N SER A 119 -1.83 4.80 5.83
CA SER A 119 -2.85 4.96 4.77
C SER A 119 -3.44 6.37 4.73
N LEU A 120 -3.14 7.22 5.71
CA LEU A 120 -3.44 8.65 5.64
C LEU A 120 -2.63 9.34 4.54
N PHE A 121 -1.50 8.78 4.12
CA PHE A 121 -0.82 9.27 2.93
C PHE A 121 -1.78 9.30 1.74
N ALA A 122 -2.39 8.18 1.39
CA ALA A 122 -3.30 8.10 0.25
C ALA A 122 -4.56 8.96 0.41
N LEU A 123 -5.03 9.15 1.64
CA LEU A 123 -6.10 10.11 1.93
C LEU A 123 -5.72 11.53 1.48
N PHE A 124 -4.53 11.99 1.88
CA PHE A 124 -4.13 13.39 1.68
C PHE A 124 -3.37 13.65 0.38
N THR A 125 -2.77 12.64 -0.25
CA THR A 125 -1.89 12.82 -1.42
C THR A 125 -2.50 12.22 -2.68
N GLU A 126 -3.23 11.11 -2.57
CA GLU A 126 -3.66 10.31 -3.72
C GLU A 126 -5.17 10.41 -4.02
N ILE A 127 -5.99 9.61 -3.33
CA ILE A 127 -7.37 9.30 -3.73
C ILE A 127 -8.44 9.96 -2.87
N GLY A 128 -8.08 10.45 -1.67
CA GLY A 128 -9.03 11.01 -0.72
C GLY A 128 -9.63 12.36 -1.14
N PRO A 129 -10.70 12.82 -0.47
CA PRO A 129 -11.44 14.02 -0.85
C PRO A 129 -10.69 15.33 -0.64
N ILE A 130 -9.62 15.29 0.14
CA ILE A 130 -8.91 16.49 0.60
C ILE A 130 -7.39 16.34 0.41
N TYR A 131 -6.70 17.46 0.37
CA TYR A 131 -5.25 17.55 0.47
C TYR A 131 -4.85 18.77 1.30
N ILE A 132 -3.60 18.82 1.74
CA ILE A 132 -3.06 19.95 2.50
C ILE A 132 -2.14 20.74 1.58
N ASP A 133 -2.38 22.05 1.46
CA ASP A 133 -1.53 22.94 0.67
C ASP A 133 -0.25 23.37 1.43
N ALA A 134 0.64 24.08 0.76
CA ALA A 134 1.90 24.55 1.34
C ALA A 134 1.73 25.49 2.55
N ASN A 135 0.55 26.08 2.72
CA ASN A 135 0.22 26.94 3.85
C ASN A 135 -0.40 26.14 5.02
N GLY A 136 -0.57 24.82 4.87
CA GLY A 136 -1.17 23.95 5.87
C GLY A 136 -2.71 24.03 5.90
N ASN A 137 -3.35 24.53 4.84
CA ASN A 137 -4.81 24.59 4.75
C ASN A 137 -5.39 23.36 4.06
N ILE A 138 -6.60 22.98 4.47
CA ILE A 138 -7.36 21.92 3.81
C ILE A 138 -7.93 22.44 2.49
N GLN A 139 -7.65 21.72 1.42
CA GLN A 139 -8.19 21.95 0.08
C GLN A 139 -9.02 20.74 -0.36
N LEU A 140 -10.03 20.99 -1.21
CA LEU A 140 -10.84 19.91 -1.80
C LEU A 140 -10.17 19.37 -3.07
N ARG A 141 -10.06 18.05 -3.18
CA ARG A 141 -9.52 17.40 -4.36
C ARG A 141 -10.58 17.32 -5.46
N GLN A 142 -10.22 17.77 -6.66
CA GLN A 142 -11.14 17.76 -7.81
C GLN A 142 -11.45 16.34 -8.31
N ILE A 143 -10.43 15.47 -8.32
CA ILE A 143 -10.56 14.07 -8.73
C ILE A 143 -10.30 13.21 -7.48
N THR A 144 -11.37 12.69 -6.90
CA THR A 144 -11.32 11.81 -5.72
C THR A 144 -12.19 10.60 -5.96
N TRP A 145 -11.76 9.44 -5.47
CA TRP A 145 -12.56 8.21 -5.53
C TRP A 145 -13.82 8.32 -4.67
N ASN A 146 -13.78 9.12 -3.61
CA ASN A 146 -14.89 9.22 -2.68
C ASN A 146 -16.15 9.85 -3.32
N LYS A 147 -16.05 10.42 -4.54
CA LYS A 147 -17.22 10.91 -5.27
C LYS A 147 -18.27 9.82 -5.47
N ASN A 148 -17.84 8.61 -5.83
CA ASN A 148 -18.71 7.49 -6.18
C ASN A 148 -18.51 6.25 -5.30
N TYR A 149 -17.48 6.23 -4.45
CA TYR A 149 -17.10 5.08 -3.66
C TYR A 149 -16.98 5.44 -2.18
N HIS A 150 -17.32 4.51 -1.30
CA HIS A 150 -17.00 4.65 0.12
C HIS A 150 -15.51 4.29 0.30
N LEU A 151 -14.74 5.10 1.02
CA LEU A 151 -13.31 4.85 1.24
C LEU A 151 -13.03 4.55 2.70
N ILE A 152 -12.34 3.46 2.98
CA ILE A 152 -11.80 3.15 4.31
C ILE A 152 -10.27 3.21 4.22
N PHE A 153 -9.66 4.11 4.97
CA PHE A 153 -8.21 4.14 5.17
C PHE A 153 -7.90 3.51 6.52
N ILE A 154 -7.07 2.48 6.55
CA ILE A 154 -6.63 1.85 7.81
C ILE A 154 -5.12 1.97 7.92
N ASP A 155 -4.64 2.48 9.04
CA ASP A 155 -3.22 2.47 9.37
C ASP A 155 -2.80 1.04 9.73
N ASN A 156 -2.30 0.33 8.72
CA ASN A 156 -2.01 -1.09 8.77
C ASN A 156 -0.53 -1.35 8.51
N PRO A 157 0.11 -2.29 9.26
CA PRO A 157 -0.36 -3.05 10.44
C PRO A 157 -0.38 -2.23 11.74
N VAL A 158 -0.76 -2.86 12.85
CA VAL A 158 -0.58 -2.33 14.21
C VAL A 158 0.85 -1.78 14.37
N GLY A 159 0.97 -0.53 14.84
CA GLY A 159 2.24 0.19 14.93
C GLY A 159 2.50 1.20 13.82
N THR A 160 1.65 1.23 12.78
CA THR A 160 1.72 2.15 11.64
C THR A 160 0.91 3.41 11.90
N GLY A 161 1.38 4.58 11.46
CA GLY A 161 0.59 5.83 11.56
C GLY A 161 0.15 6.13 12.99
N PHE A 162 -1.17 6.12 13.22
CA PHE A 162 -1.79 6.24 14.54
C PHE A 162 -2.13 4.90 15.20
N SER A 163 -2.04 3.76 14.51
CA SER A 163 -2.23 2.43 15.09
C SER A 163 -1.07 2.08 16.02
N PHE A 164 -1.35 1.42 17.14
CA PHE A 164 -0.35 1.16 18.18
C PHE A 164 -0.63 -0.12 18.97
N THR A 165 0.39 -0.56 19.70
CA THR A 165 0.37 -1.64 20.69
C THR A 165 1.24 -1.24 21.86
N GLU A 166 0.95 -1.77 23.05
CA GLU A 166 1.77 -1.52 24.26
C GLU A 166 2.81 -2.63 24.50
N ASN A 167 2.78 -3.68 23.68
CA ASN A 167 3.70 -4.80 23.77
C ASN A 167 4.23 -5.20 22.38
N ASP A 168 5.54 -5.49 22.30
CA ASP A 168 6.25 -5.92 21.08
C ASP A 168 5.67 -7.20 20.46
N GLN A 169 5.04 -8.06 21.25
CA GLN A 169 4.34 -9.25 20.76
C GLN A 169 3.10 -8.90 19.93
N GLY A 170 2.55 -7.69 20.09
CA GLY A 170 1.43 -7.19 19.29
C GLY A 170 1.79 -6.73 17.87
N TYR A 171 3.07 -6.62 17.51
CA TYR A 171 3.45 -6.35 16.12
C TYR A 171 3.33 -7.61 15.26
N ALA A 172 2.81 -7.44 14.05
CA ALA A 172 2.74 -8.50 13.05
C ALA A 172 4.13 -8.91 12.57
N ARG A 173 4.35 -10.22 12.36
CA ARG A 173 5.61 -10.80 11.84
C ARG A 173 5.41 -11.59 10.54
N SER A 174 4.18 -11.67 10.08
CA SER A 174 3.75 -12.42 8.90
C SER A 174 2.51 -11.77 8.28
N GLN A 175 2.23 -12.06 7.02
CA GLN A 175 0.97 -11.67 6.40
C GLN A 175 -0.26 -12.32 7.06
N GLU A 176 -0.10 -13.47 7.72
CA GLU A 176 -1.15 -14.13 8.48
C GLU A 176 -1.56 -13.31 9.72
N ASP A 177 -0.58 -12.75 10.44
CA ASP A 177 -0.84 -11.82 11.56
C ASP A 177 -1.54 -10.55 11.06
N VAL A 178 -1.01 -9.96 9.98
CA VAL A 178 -1.60 -8.75 9.38
C VAL A 178 -3.05 -9.00 8.97
N ALA A 179 -3.33 -10.10 8.27
CA ALA A 179 -4.67 -10.42 7.81
C ALA A 179 -5.62 -10.76 8.97
N ARG A 180 -5.15 -11.41 10.04
CA ARG A 180 -5.95 -11.66 11.25
C ARG A 180 -6.42 -10.35 11.87
N ASP A 181 -5.49 -9.43 12.09
CA ASP A 181 -5.78 -8.17 12.79
C ASP A 181 -6.64 -7.24 11.93
N LEU A 182 -6.32 -7.11 10.63
CA LEU A 182 -7.17 -6.38 9.67
C LEU A 182 -8.58 -6.96 9.59
N TYR A 183 -8.72 -8.28 9.53
CA TYR A 183 -10.04 -8.92 9.48
C TYR A 183 -10.84 -8.65 10.75
N SER A 184 -10.20 -8.71 11.93
CA SER A 184 -10.81 -8.31 13.19
C SER A 184 -11.31 -6.86 13.14
N GLY A 185 -10.48 -5.93 12.66
CA GLY A 185 -10.88 -4.53 12.47
C GLY A 185 -12.06 -4.37 11.50
N LEU A 186 -12.00 -4.99 10.32
CA LEU A 186 -13.08 -4.89 9.32
C LEU A 186 -14.40 -5.48 9.83
N THR A 187 -14.36 -6.61 10.55
CA THR A 187 -15.59 -7.18 11.14
C THR A 187 -16.22 -6.25 12.16
N GLN A 188 -15.40 -5.64 13.03
CA GLN A 188 -15.86 -4.63 13.99
C GLN A 188 -16.41 -3.37 13.28
N PHE A 189 -15.74 -2.90 12.23
CA PHE A 189 -16.22 -1.80 11.40
C PHE A 189 -17.63 -2.08 10.86
N PHE A 190 -17.87 -3.25 10.27
CA PHE A 190 -19.18 -3.60 9.74
C PHE A 190 -20.26 -3.82 10.81
N GLN A 191 -19.90 -4.03 12.08
CA GLN A 191 -20.88 -4.00 13.19
C GLN A 191 -21.35 -2.59 13.50
N ILE A 192 -20.48 -1.57 13.38
CA ILE A 192 -20.84 -0.17 13.60
C ILE A 192 -21.60 0.40 12.39
N TYR A 193 -21.15 0.06 11.19
CA TYR A 193 -21.65 0.59 9.93
C TYR A 193 -22.44 -0.48 9.16
N GLU A 194 -23.41 -1.13 9.82
CA GLU A 194 -24.18 -2.25 9.26
C GLU A 194 -24.90 -1.92 7.95
N ASP A 195 -25.34 -0.66 7.77
CA ASP A 195 -25.94 -0.13 6.54
C ASP A 195 -25.04 -0.29 5.30
N TYR A 196 -23.74 -0.47 5.52
CA TYR A 196 -22.73 -0.60 4.48
C TYR A 196 -22.33 -2.06 4.24
N GLN A 197 -22.76 -3.01 5.08
CA GLN A 197 -22.30 -4.40 5.01
C GLN A 197 -22.70 -5.10 3.70
N SER A 198 -23.84 -4.71 3.12
CA SER A 198 -24.33 -5.27 1.86
C SER A 198 -23.60 -4.74 0.62
N ASN A 199 -22.88 -3.62 0.74
CA ASN A 199 -22.20 -2.99 -0.38
C ASN A 199 -21.06 -3.86 -0.94
N PRO A 200 -20.80 -3.83 -2.26
CA PRO A 200 -19.63 -4.46 -2.86
C PRO A 200 -18.34 -4.02 -2.17
N PHE A 201 -17.57 -4.96 -1.61
CA PHE A 201 -16.31 -4.67 -0.95
C PHE A 201 -15.11 -5.05 -1.83
N TYR A 202 -14.17 -4.13 -1.97
CA TYR A 202 -12.91 -4.32 -2.66
C TYR A 202 -11.74 -3.96 -1.76
N ALA A 203 -10.77 -4.88 -1.64
CA ALA A 203 -9.49 -4.57 -1.00
C ALA A 203 -8.55 -3.94 -2.03
N THR A 204 -8.04 -2.75 -1.75
CA THR A 204 -7.16 -2.00 -2.63
C THR A 204 -5.91 -1.55 -1.88
N GLY A 205 -4.81 -1.39 -2.59
CA GLY A 205 -3.57 -0.93 -2.00
C GLY A 205 -2.43 -0.91 -3.00
N GLU A 206 -1.32 -0.36 -2.56
CA GLU A 206 -0.14 -0.18 -3.40
C GLU A 206 1.16 -0.60 -2.70
N SER A 207 2.23 -0.80 -3.47
CA SER A 207 3.56 -1.09 -2.93
C SER A 207 3.57 -2.40 -2.12
N TYR A 208 3.98 -2.37 -0.84
CA TYR A 208 3.83 -3.51 0.08
C TYR A 208 2.37 -3.92 0.34
N GLY A 209 1.41 -3.06 -0.03
CA GLY A 209 0.00 -3.42 -0.19
C GLY A 209 -0.21 -4.59 -1.14
N GLY A 210 0.72 -4.86 -2.06
CA GLY A 210 0.79 -6.09 -2.85
C GLY A 210 0.89 -7.38 -2.03
N LYS A 211 1.21 -7.30 -0.74
CA LYS A 211 1.11 -8.43 0.20
C LYS A 211 -0.12 -8.37 1.08
N TYR A 212 -0.44 -7.17 1.58
CA TYR A 212 -1.59 -6.98 2.46
C TYR A 212 -2.90 -7.32 1.75
N VAL A 213 -3.07 -6.81 0.52
CA VAL A 213 -4.31 -6.93 -0.25
C VAL A 213 -4.65 -8.39 -0.57
N PRO A 214 -3.75 -9.22 -1.16
CA PRO A 214 -4.03 -10.64 -1.32
C PRO A 214 -4.33 -11.35 0.00
N SER A 215 -3.64 -10.98 1.08
CA SER A 215 -3.77 -11.64 2.38
C SER A 215 -5.10 -11.36 3.05
N ILE A 216 -5.55 -10.11 3.08
CA ILE A 216 -6.88 -9.78 3.63
C ILE A 216 -8.00 -10.31 2.73
N THR A 217 -7.84 -10.25 1.41
CA THR A 217 -8.83 -10.77 0.45
C THR A 217 -9.01 -12.28 0.62
N TYR A 218 -7.91 -13.03 0.72
CA TYR A 218 -7.92 -14.46 0.99
C TYR A 218 -8.54 -14.79 2.35
N LYS A 219 -8.18 -14.04 3.40
CA LYS A 219 -8.77 -14.22 4.74
C LYS A 219 -10.28 -14.03 4.71
N ILE A 220 -10.78 -12.95 4.09
CA ILE A 220 -12.22 -12.71 3.96
C ILE A 220 -12.91 -13.82 3.16
N HIS A 221 -12.30 -14.27 2.06
CA HIS A 221 -12.84 -15.38 1.27
C HIS A 221 -13.03 -16.65 2.10
N VAL A 222 -12.00 -17.05 2.85
CA VAL A 222 -12.04 -18.25 3.71
C VAL A 222 -13.09 -18.11 4.82
N GLU A 223 -13.10 -16.98 5.52
CA GLU A 223 -14.05 -16.76 6.63
C GLU A 223 -15.50 -16.69 6.16
N ASN A 224 -15.76 -16.12 4.98
CA ASN A 224 -17.11 -16.05 4.40
C ASN A 224 -17.70 -17.44 4.08
N GLN A 225 -16.87 -18.47 3.91
CA GLN A 225 -17.30 -19.85 3.71
C GLN A 225 -17.75 -20.51 5.02
N ASN A 226 -17.32 -19.99 6.17
CA ASN A 226 -17.73 -20.52 7.46
C ASN A 226 -19.21 -20.17 7.73
N PRO A 227 -20.11 -21.15 7.86
CA PRO A 227 -21.53 -20.89 8.11
C PRO A 227 -21.79 -20.24 9.49
N GLN A 228 -20.82 -20.29 10.40
CA GLN A 228 -20.92 -19.71 11.75
C GLN A 228 -20.43 -18.24 11.83
N VAL A 229 -19.89 -17.68 10.74
CA VAL A 229 -19.44 -16.29 10.74
C VAL A 229 -20.65 -15.35 10.85
N LYS A 230 -20.62 -14.45 11.84
CA LYS A 230 -21.75 -13.53 12.10
C LYS A 230 -21.76 -12.34 11.15
N VAL A 231 -20.58 -11.80 10.83
CA VAL A 231 -20.40 -10.66 9.94
C VAL A 231 -19.75 -11.16 8.67
N LYS A 232 -20.53 -11.27 7.60
CA LYS A 232 -20.01 -11.52 6.25
C LYS A 232 -19.65 -10.21 5.57
N ILE A 233 -18.53 -10.19 4.88
CA ILE A 233 -18.10 -9.05 4.06
C ILE A 233 -18.43 -9.38 2.61
N ASN A 234 -19.18 -8.54 1.91
CA ASN A 234 -19.57 -8.77 0.51
C ASN A 234 -18.41 -8.54 -0.47
N LEU A 235 -17.35 -9.35 -0.33
CA LEU A 235 -16.14 -9.28 -1.14
C LEU A 235 -16.46 -9.50 -2.62
N LYS A 236 -16.00 -8.59 -3.48
CA LYS A 236 -16.13 -8.68 -4.94
C LYS A 236 -14.79 -8.76 -5.66
N GLY A 237 -13.73 -8.22 -5.08
CA GLY A 237 -12.42 -8.24 -5.74
C GLY A 237 -11.32 -7.52 -4.99
N MET A 238 -10.20 -7.38 -5.68
CA MET A 238 -9.05 -6.67 -5.18
C MET A 238 -8.29 -5.91 -6.28
N THR A 239 -7.57 -4.86 -5.89
CA THR A 239 -6.68 -4.11 -6.79
C THR A 239 -5.31 -3.92 -6.15
N ILE A 240 -4.26 -4.09 -6.94
CA ILE A 240 -2.87 -3.97 -6.49
C ILE A 240 -2.15 -3.01 -7.44
N GLY A 241 -1.75 -1.85 -6.93
CA GLY A 241 -0.93 -0.87 -7.63
C GLY A 241 0.54 -1.04 -7.31
N ASP A 242 1.39 -1.14 -8.34
CA ASP A 242 2.85 -1.15 -8.19
C ASP A 242 3.33 -2.04 -7.03
N GLY A 243 2.75 -3.25 -6.96
CA GLY A 243 2.77 -4.07 -5.76
C GLY A 243 3.88 -5.10 -5.70
N LEU A 244 4.55 -5.19 -4.55
CA LEU A 244 5.46 -6.29 -4.23
C LEU A 244 4.64 -7.54 -3.85
N CYS A 245 4.46 -8.46 -4.80
CA CYS A 245 3.63 -9.66 -4.63
C CYS A 245 4.46 -10.95 -4.67
N ASP A 246 5.39 -11.06 -5.61
CA ASP A 246 6.15 -12.28 -5.89
C ASP A 246 7.64 -11.98 -6.03
N PRO A 247 8.34 -11.70 -4.92
CA PRO A 247 9.73 -11.23 -4.94
C PRO A 247 10.66 -12.08 -5.82
N ILE A 248 10.57 -13.41 -5.78
CA ILE A 248 11.41 -14.30 -6.61
C ILE A 248 11.35 -13.97 -8.11
N ASN A 249 10.21 -13.47 -8.59
CA ASN A 249 9.96 -13.12 -9.98
C ASN A 249 9.89 -11.60 -10.24
N GLN A 250 10.28 -10.74 -9.29
CA GLN A 250 10.17 -9.27 -9.40
C GLN A 250 11.52 -8.52 -9.40
N TYR A 251 12.60 -9.11 -9.93
CA TYR A 251 13.94 -8.52 -9.85
C TYR A 251 14.69 -8.33 -11.19
N MET A 252 14.03 -8.15 -12.32
CA MET A 252 14.69 -7.83 -13.61
C MET A 252 15.17 -6.36 -13.72
N TYR A 253 15.91 -5.85 -12.73
CA TYR A 253 16.36 -4.45 -12.69
C TYR A 253 17.40 -4.12 -13.76
N GLY A 254 18.37 -5.00 -14.01
CA GLY A 254 19.49 -4.71 -14.90
C GLY A 254 19.04 -4.40 -16.33
N ASP A 255 18.22 -5.27 -16.92
CA ASP A 255 17.63 -5.05 -18.25
C ASP A 255 16.81 -3.77 -18.31
N PHE A 256 15.91 -3.56 -17.33
CA PHE A 256 15.04 -2.39 -17.30
C PHE A 256 15.84 -1.08 -17.24
N LEU A 257 16.72 -0.93 -16.24
CA LEU A 257 17.50 0.29 -16.03
C LEU A 257 18.44 0.59 -17.20
N TYR A 258 19.02 -0.45 -17.82
CA TYR A 258 19.87 -0.30 -19.00
C TYR A 258 19.07 0.19 -20.22
N GLN A 259 17.90 -0.42 -20.48
CA GLN A 259 17.07 -0.07 -21.63
C GLN A 259 16.50 1.35 -21.57
N ILE A 260 16.27 1.90 -20.37
CA ILE A 260 15.86 3.30 -20.19
C ILE A 260 17.04 4.27 -20.07
N GLY A 261 18.28 3.79 -20.18
CA GLY A 261 19.49 4.61 -20.23
C GLY A 261 19.98 5.16 -18.89
N LEU A 262 19.54 4.58 -17.76
CA LEU A 262 20.00 5.01 -16.42
C LEU A 262 21.33 4.38 -16.00
N ILE A 263 21.70 3.25 -16.59
CA ILE A 263 22.93 2.53 -16.27
C ILE A 263 23.65 2.03 -17.54
N ASP A 264 24.95 1.79 -17.43
CA ASP A 264 25.79 1.23 -18.48
C ASP A 264 25.95 -0.31 -18.39
N GLN A 265 26.73 -0.90 -19.30
CA GLN A 265 26.89 -2.35 -19.40
C GLN A 265 27.55 -2.99 -18.15
N PRO A 266 28.65 -2.46 -17.58
CA PRO A 266 29.18 -2.93 -16.30
C PRO A 266 28.18 -2.86 -15.15
N GLN A 267 27.45 -1.74 -15.03
CA GLN A 267 26.47 -1.55 -13.97
C GLN A 267 25.31 -2.54 -14.12
N LYS A 268 24.83 -2.77 -15.35
CA LYS A 268 23.84 -3.81 -15.66
C LYS A 268 24.29 -5.18 -15.17
N ALA A 269 25.52 -5.59 -15.49
CA ALA A 269 26.05 -6.88 -15.05
C ALA A 269 26.07 -7.03 -13.52
N TYR A 270 26.32 -5.93 -12.80
CA TYR A 270 26.23 -5.92 -11.34
C TYR A 270 24.78 -6.10 -10.85
N PHE A 271 23.81 -5.36 -11.41
CA PHE A 271 22.39 -5.54 -11.09
C PHE A 271 21.91 -6.97 -11.36
N ASP A 272 22.30 -7.56 -12.49
CA ASP A 272 21.94 -8.93 -12.85
C ASP A 272 22.53 -9.95 -11.86
N LEU A 273 23.78 -9.75 -11.43
CA LEU A 273 24.42 -10.60 -10.42
C LEU A 273 23.70 -10.50 -9.06
N GLN A 274 23.44 -9.29 -8.56
CA GLN A 274 22.75 -9.10 -7.28
C GLN A 274 21.35 -9.70 -7.31
N THR A 275 20.65 -9.55 -8.44
CA THR A 275 19.35 -10.18 -8.71
C THR A 275 19.41 -11.70 -8.63
N ALA A 276 20.41 -12.33 -9.26
CA ALA A 276 20.58 -13.77 -9.21
C ALA A 276 20.85 -14.26 -7.77
N LEU A 277 21.66 -13.52 -7.00
CA LEU A 277 21.93 -13.81 -5.60
C LEU A 277 20.68 -13.67 -4.72
N MET A 278 19.84 -12.65 -4.97
CA MET A 278 18.56 -12.49 -4.30
C MET A 278 17.63 -13.68 -4.56
N ARG A 279 17.46 -14.08 -5.83
CA ARG A 279 16.65 -15.25 -6.20
C ARG A 279 17.16 -16.52 -5.52
N TYR A 280 18.46 -16.77 -5.57
CA TYR A 280 19.06 -17.91 -4.89
C TYR A 280 18.81 -17.88 -3.38
N ALA A 281 18.96 -16.72 -2.72
CA ALA A 281 18.65 -16.60 -1.29
C ALA A 281 17.17 -16.90 -0.99
N ILE A 282 16.23 -16.45 -1.83
CA ILE A 282 14.80 -16.74 -1.69
C ILE A 282 14.52 -18.24 -1.87
N GLU A 283 15.10 -18.89 -2.87
CA GLU A 283 14.97 -20.33 -3.11
C GLU A 283 15.49 -21.17 -1.94
N GLN A 284 16.47 -20.67 -1.20
CA GLN A 284 17.00 -21.29 0.01
C GLN A 284 16.27 -20.84 1.29
N GLU A 285 15.13 -20.15 1.16
CA GLU A 285 14.33 -19.58 2.27
C GLU A 285 15.12 -18.61 3.18
N ARG A 286 16.24 -18.08 2.70
CA ARG A 286 17.05 -17.07 3.38
C ARG A 286 16.52 -15.67 3.08
N TYR A 287 15.26 -15.43 3.46
CA TYR A 287 14.52 -14.21 3.14
C TYR A 287 15.21 -12.93 3.65
N LEU A 288 15.76 -12.96 4.87
CA LEU A 288 16.49 -11.81 5.40
C LEU A 288 17.77 -11.49 4.61
N ASP A 289 18.47 -12.51 4.11
CA ASP A 289 19.66 -12.30 3.27
C ASP A 289 19.26 -11.71 1.91
N ALA A 290 18.17 -12.21 1.31
CA ALA A 290 17.60 -11.64 0.08
C ALA A 290 17.20 -10.17 0.28
N PHE A 291 16.60 -9.82 1.42
CA PHE A 291 16.24 -8.44 1.73
C PHE A 291 17.47 -7.55 1.86
N ARG A 292 18.53 -8.00 2.54
CA ARG A 292 19.76 -7.20 2.67
C ARG A 292 20.40 -6.90 1.32
N LEU A 293 20.35 -7.85 0.38
CA LEU A 293 20.80 -7.63 -0.99
C LEU A 293 19.93 -6.60 -1.72
N PHE A 294 18.60 -6.69 -1.56
CA PHE A 294 17.66 -5.72 -2.11
C PHE A 294 17.88 -4.30 -1.56
N ASP A 295 18.07 -4.17 -0.24
CA ASP A 295 18.34 -2.90 0.43
C ASP A 295 19.64 -2.27 -0.09
N ALA A 296 20.73 -3.05 -0.14
CA ALA A 296 22.00 -2.56 -0.66
C ALA A 296 21.93 -2.17 -2.15
N LEU A 297 21.10 -2.86 -2.94
CA LEU A 297 20.97 -2.61 -4.37
C LEU A 297 20.14 -1.35 -4.67
N LEU A 298 18.99 -1.18 -4.01
CA LEU A 298 17.98 -0.16 -4.36
C LEU A 298 17.66 0.82 -3.23
N ASN A 299 17.24 0.35 -2.05
CA ASN A 299 16.69 1.21 -0.99
C ASN A 299 17.76 2.03 -0.25
N GLY A 300 18.72 1.35 0.39
CA GLY A 300 19.81 1.94 1.16
C GLY A 300 19.35 2.61 2.44
N ASP A 301 18.30 2.10 3.10
CA ASP A 301 17.72 2.73 4.29
C ASP A 301 17.84 1.88 5.57
N LEU A 302 18.02 0.57 5.48
CA LEU A 302 18.26 -0.27 6.66
C LEU A 302 19.75 -0.33 7.02
N LEU A 303 20.63 -0.46 6.03
CA LEU A 303 22.06 -0.69 6.25
C LEU A 303 22.89 0.58 6.53
N ASN A 304 22.26 1.76 6.65
CA ASN A 304 22.93 3.07 6.79
C ASN A 304 24.01 3.33 5.70
N THR A 305 23.88 2.71 4.54
CA THR A 305 24.76 2.87 3.37
C THR A 305 23.96 3.40 2.18
N THR A 306 24.59 4.17 1.32
CA THR A 306 23.97 4.53 0.03
C THR A 306 23.75 3.28 -0.83
N SER A 307 22.58 3.17 -1.46
CA SER A 307 22.31 2.06 -2.36
C SER A 307 23.18 2.14 -3.61
N TYR A 308 23.44 0.99 -4.24
CA TYR A 308 24.16 0.95 -5.51
C TYR A 308 23.44 1.78 -6.57
N PHE A 309 22.10 1.69 -6.65
CA PHE A 309 21.27 2.52 -7.53
C PHE A 309 21.57 4.01 -7.37
N TYR A 310 21.57 4.54 -6.14
CA TYR A 310 21.90 5.95 -5.92
C TYR A 310 23.33 6.28 -6.35
N ASN A 311 24.30 5.41 -6.03
CA ASN A 311 25.70 5.65 -6.34
C ASN A 311 25.98 5.74 -7.84
N VAL A 312 25.24 5.00 -8.67
CA VAL A 312 25.47 4.97 -10.13
C VAL A 312 24.57 5.92 -10.92
N THR A 313 23.40 6.30 -10.37
CA THR A 313 22.45 7.19 -11.07
C THR A 313 22.39 8.61 -10.52
N GLY A 314 22.76 8.81 -9.25
CA GLY A 314 22.51 10.05 -8.51
C GLY A 314 21.03 10.33 -8.19
N ILE A 315 20.12 9.45 -8.62
CA ILE A 315 18.67 9.59 -8.41
C ILE A 315 18.32 9.12 -7.01
N LYS A 316 17.64 9.97 -6.24
CA LYS A 316 17.08 9.57 -4.95
C LYS A 316 15.71 8.93 -5.17
N ASN A 317 14.85 9.55 -5.95
CA ASN A 317 13.47 9.09 -6.10
C ASN A 317 13.32 7.93 -7.10
N TYR A 318 13.44 6.68 -6.63
CA TYR A 318 13.14 5.51 -7.45
C TYR A 318 11.62 5.29 -7.69
N PHE A 319 10.75 6.10 -7.10
CA PHE A 319 9.31 6.00 -7.33
C PHE A 319 8.85 6.67 -8.63
N ASN A 320 9.65 7.59 -9.18
CA ASN A 320 9.39 8.19 -10.47
C ASN A 320 10.71 8.70 -11.05
N TYR A 321 11.25 7.98 -12.04
CA TYR A 321 12.59 8.28 -12.58
C TYR A 321 12.70 9.61 -13.35
N LEU A 322 11.59 10.32 -13.57
CA LEU A 322 11.64 11.69 -14.10
C LEU A 322 12.04 12.72 -13.04
N LEU A 323 12.00 12.35 -11.76
CA LEU A 323 12.28 13.23 -10.64
C LEU A 323 13.51 12.73 -9.88
N THR A 324 14.45 13.62 -9.58
CA THR A 324 15.59 13.26 -8.73
C THR A 324 15.18 13.10 -7.26
N ASN A 325 14.19 13.89 -6.82
CA ASN A 325 13.67 13.92 -5.45
C ASN A 325 12.15 13.74 -5.47
N ALA A 326 11.61 13.18 -4.39
CA ALA A 326 10.18 13.14 -4.19
C ALA A 326 9.56 14.55 -4.09
N PRO A 327 8.32 14.76 -4.54
CA PRO A 327 7.60 16.02 -4.37
C PRO A 327 7.38 16.33 -2.88
N GLU A 328 7.66 17.56 -2.47
CA GLU A 328 7.58 17.97 -1.05
C GLU A 328 6.14 18.01 -0.53
N GLU A 329 5.18 18.29 -1.42
CA GLU A 329 3.76 18.39 -1.11
C GLU A 329 3.17 17.08 -0.57
N GLN A 330 3.81 15.94 -0.87
CA GLN A 330 3.39 14.64 -0.34
C GLN A 330 3.57 14.55 1.20
N ALA A 331 4.36 15.45 1.80
CA ALA A 331 4.57 15.49 3.25
C ALA A 331 3.77 16.60 3.96
N TYR A 332 3.08 17.50 3.26
CA TYR A 332 2.42 18.67 3.87
C TYR A 332 1.33 18.31 4.89
N PHE A 333 0.73 17.14 4.78
CA PHE A 333 -0.30 16.70 5.71
C PHE A 333 0.26 16.31 7.08
N VAL A 334 1.53 15.94 7.19
CA VAL A 334 2.11 15.45 8.45
C VAL A 334 2.06 16.52 9.53
N PRO A 335 2.56 17.77 9.32
CA PRO A 335 2.39 18.83 10.32
C PRO A 335 0.92 19.13 10.64
N PHE A 336 0.02 19.01 9.66
CA PHE A 336 -1.41 19.27 9.84
C PHE A 336 -2.04 18.28 10.83
N ILE A 337 -1.89 16.97 10.63
CA ILE A 337 -2.49 15.95 11.51
C ILE A 337 -1.79 15.84 12.87
N THR A 338 -0.58 16.40 13.03
CA THR A 338 0.11 16.41 14.32
C THR A 338 -0.34 17.50 15.28
N ARG A 339 -1.10 18.51 14.82
CA ARG A 339 -1.62 19.58 15.68
C ARG A 339 -2.66 19.04 16.67
N ALA A 340 -2.63 19.50 17.92
CA ALA A 340 -3.55 19.05 18.97
C ALA A 340 -5.03 19.18 18.60
N GLU A 341 -5.42 20.32 18.04
CA GLU A 341 -6.77 20.58 17.50
C GLU A 341 -7.19 19.49 16.51
N ARG A 342 -6.33 19.16 15.55
CA ARG A 342 -6.62 18.15 14.53
C ARG A 342 -6.67 16.76 15.12
N ARG A 343 -5.77 16.42 16.02
CA ARG A 343 -5.73 15.13 16.71
C ARG A 343 -7.01 14.87 17.50
N ARG A 344 -7.51 15.88 18.19
CA ARG A 344 -8.81 15.83 18.89
C ARG A 344 -9.96 15.62 17.92
N GLN A 345 -9.95 16.39 16.83
CA GLN A 345 -10.99 16.38 15.80
C GLN A 345 -11.10 15.04 15.06
N ILE A 346 -9.98 14.32 14.90
CA ILE A 346 -9.94 12.98 14.28
C ILE A 346 -9.84 11.85 15.31
N HIS A 347 -10.03 12.16 16.59
CA HIS A 347 -10.15 11.21 17.70
C HIS A 347 -8.92 10.32 17.96
N VAL A 348 -7.72 10.82 17.61
CA VAL A 348 -6.45 10.10 17.86
C VAL A 348 -5.80 10.45 19.20
N GLY A 349 -6.34 11.46 19.91
CA GLY A 349 -5.87 11.87 21.22
C GLY A 349 -4.37 12.14 21.27
N ASN A 350 -3.66 11.57 22.26
CA ASN A 350 -2.21 11.74 22.45
C ASN A 350 -1.34 10.63 21.79
N ILE A 351 -1.89 9.78 20.91
CA ILE A 351 -1.12 8.73 20.20
C ILE A 351 -0.17 9.31 19.14
N SER A 352 1.14 9.25 19.35
CA SER A 352 2.10 9.83 18.40
C SER A 352 1.97 9.27 16.98
N TYR A 353 2.07 10.14 15.99
CA TYR A 353 1.98 9.78 14.57
C TYR A 353 3.37 9.47 14.00
N GLY A 354 3.51 8.37 13.26
CA GLY A 354 4.68 8.09 12.43
C GLY A 354 4.26 7.78 11.00
N SER A 355 4.72 8.57 10.03
CA SER A 355 4.36 8.37 8.62
C SER A 355 4.84 7.01 8.07
N GLN A 356 6.01 6.55 8.54
CA GLN A 356 6.57 5.22 8.34
C GLN A 356 7.06 4.67 9.68
N SER A 357 6.64 3.44 10.01
CA SER A 357 6.99 2.75 11.24
C SER A 357 8.20 1.84 11.04
N GLU A 358 9.38 2.30 11.50
CA GLU A 358 10.60 1.48 11.46
C GLU A 358 10.46 0.16 12.24
N THR A 359 9.64 0.14 13.29
CA THR A 359 9.41 -1.06 14.09
C THR A 359 8.63 -2.09 13.29
N VAL A 360 7.53 -1.69 12.66
CA VAL A 360 6.75 -2.57 11.79
C VAL A 360 7.61 -3.12 10.65
N GLU A 361 8.39 -2.25 10.02
CA GLU A 361 9.29 -2.63 8.95
C GLU A 361 10.30 -3.70 9.40
N LYS A 362 10.96 -3.48 10.54
CA LYS A 362 11.89 -4.45 11.13
C LYS A 362 11.22 -5.78 11.46
N MET A 363 9.99 -5.77 11.95
CA MET A 363 9.25 -6.99 12.30
C MET A 363 8.84 -7.80 11.06
N LEU A 364 8.73 -7.17 9.88
CA LEU A 364 8.31 -7.80 8.64
C LEU A 364 9.45 -8.08 7.64
N LEU A 365 10.72 -7.82 7.99
CA LEU A 365 11.85 -8.07 7.09
C LEU A 365 11.89 -9.50 6.53
N ASN A 366 11.56 -10.50 7.35
CA ASN A 366 11.54 -11.89 6.91
C ASN A 366 10.35 -12.21 5.98
N ASP A 367 9.30 -11.40 6.01
CA ASP A 367 8.10 -11.52 5.16
C ASP A 367 8.30 -10.86 3.79
N MET A 368 9.14 -9.81 3.71
CA MET A 368 9.32 -9.01 2.49
C MET A 368 9.70 -9.81 1.26
N MET A 369 10.47 -10.88 1.43
CA MET A 369 10.98 -11.70 0.32
C MET A 369 10.14 -12.96 0.06
N GLN A 370 9.04 -13.16 0.78
CA GLN A 370 8.11 -14.28 0.58
C GLN A 370 7.06 -13.98 -0.51
N SER A 371 6.55 -15.00 -1.18
CA SER A 371 5.56 -14.85 -2.25
C SER A 371 4.12 -14.84 -1.76
N MET A 372 3.31 -13.93 -2.31
CA MET A 372 1.85 -13.86 -2.18
C MET A 372 1.12 -14.23 -3.48
N ALA A 373 1.85 -14.63 -4.53
CA ALA A 373 1.29 -15.01 -5.82
C ALA A 373 0.21 -16.10 -5.71
N TRP A 374 0.42 -17.07 -4.81
CA TRP A 374 -0.56 -18.14 -4.61
C TRP A 374 -1.90 -17.64 -4.05
N LYS A 375 -1.90 -16.61 -3.19
CA LYS A 375 -3.14 -15.97 -2.70
C LYS A 375 -3.84 -15.21 -3.82
N VAL A 376 -3.08 -14.53 -4.69
CA VAL A 376 -3.64 -13.88 -5.89
C VAL A 376 -4.31 -14.90 -6.80
N ALA A 377 -3.65 -16.02 -7.07
CA ALA A 377 -4.20 -17.11 -7.87
C ALA A 377 -5.46 -17.71 -7.24
N ALA A 378 -5.46 -17.95 -5.92
CA ALA A 378 -6.62 -18.47 -5.20
C ALA A 378 -7.84 -17.55 -5.34
N ILE A 379 -7.65 -16.24 -5.20
CA ILE A 379 -8.73 -15.25 -5.35
C ILE A 379 -9.25 -15.20 -6.79
N ALA A 380 -8.36 -15.20 -7.78
CA ALA A 380 -8.76 -15.24 -9.19
C ALA A 380 -9.53 -16.54 -9.53
N ASN A 381 -9.10 -17.68 -9.01
CA ASN A 381 -9.79 -18.98 -9.17
C ASN A 381 -11.15 -19.02 -8.45
N ALA A 382 -11.29 -18.32 -7.34
CA ALA A 382 -12.55 -18.14 -6.62
C ALA A 382 -13.52 -17.17 -7.33
N ASN A 383 -13.19 -16.72 -8.54
CA ASN A 383 -14.03 -15.91 -9.42
C ASN A 383 -14.28 -14.48 -8.92
N TYR A 384 -13.42 -13.97 -8.03
CA TYR A 384 -13.40 -12.54 -7.70
C TYR A 384 -12.66 -11.73 -8.78
N SER A 385 -12.98 -10.45 -8.89
CA SER A 385 -12.27 -9.56 -9.80
C SER A 385 -10.90 -9.19 -9.24
N VAL A 386 -9.86 -9.23 -10.07
CA VAL A 386 -8.48 -8.88 -9.72
C VAL A 386 -7.96 -7.84 -10.71
N MET A 387 -7.47 -6.71 -10.21
CA MET A 387 -6.72 -5.75 -11.00
C MET A 387 -5.28 -5.65 -10.49
N ILE A 388 -4.33 -5.80 -11.40
CA ILE A 388 -2.92 -5.48 -11.17
C ILE A 388 -2.59 -4.32 -12.10
N TYR A 389 -2.12 -3.21 -11.55
CA TYR A 389 -1.75 -2.05 -12.35
C TYR A 389 -0.37 -1.51 -11.95
N ASN A 390 0.29 -0.87 -12.90
CA ASN A 390 1.59 -0.25 -12.69
C ASN A 390 1.69 1.12 -13.34
N GLY A 391 2.40 2.04 -12.68
CA GLY A 391 2.95 3.23 -13.29
C GLY A 391 4.13 2.90 -14.21
N GLN A 392 4.16 3.48 -15.40
CA GLN A 392 5.24 3.30 -16.36
C GLN A 392 6.62 3.79 -15.86
N LEU A 393 6.63 4.76 -14.94
CA LEU A 393 7.81 5.48 -14.48
C LEU A 393 8.37 4.97 -13.14
N ASP A 394 7.74 3.95 -12.55
CA ASP A 394 8.21 3.34 -11.32
C ASP A 394 9.49 2.51 -11.57
N ILE A 395 10.47 2.63 -10.68
CA ILE A 395 11.65 1.76 -10.67
C ILE A 395 11.47 0.62 -9.67
N ILE A 396 11.00 0.89 -8.45
CA ILE A 396 11.04 -0.11 -7.37
C ILE A 396 10.21 -1.34 -7.72
N ILE A 397 9.02 -1.15 -8.29
CA ILE A 397 8.15 -2.21 -8.79
C ILE A 397 7.80 -1.91 -10.26
N ALA A 398 8.84 -1.74 -11.09
CA ALA A 398 8.67 -1.40 -12.51
C ALA A 398 7.78 -2.40 -13.27
N VAL A 399 7.10 -1.91 -14.32
CA VAL A 399 6.24 -2.70 -15.21
C VAL A 399 6.85 -4.06 -15.61
N PRO A 400 8.09 -4.16 -16.13
CA PRO A 400 8.65 -5.47 -16.52
C PRO A 400 8.77 -6.46 -15.34
N LEU A 401 8.98 -5.96 -14.11
CA LEU A 401 9.03 -6.79 -12.90
C LEU A 401 7.65 -7.39 -12.60
N THR A 402 6.60 -6.57 -12.66
CA THR A 402 5.23 -7.07 -12.48
C THR A 402 4.84 -8.05 -13.59
N MET A 403 5.17 -7.74 -14.85
CA MET A 403 4.82 -8.60 -15.98
C MET A 403 5.45 -9.99 -15.84
N GLU A 404 6.67 -10.09 -15.32
CA GLU A 404 7.37 -11.36 -15.13
C GLU A 404 6.59 -12.32 -14.23
N TRP A 405 6.23 -11.90 -13.01
CA TRP A 405 5.50 -12.79 -12.11
C TRP A 405 4.05 -13.02 -12.53
N VAL A 406 3.36 -12.00 -13.07
CA VAL A 406 1.97 -12.16 -13.54
C VAL A 406 1.91 -13.15 -14.69
N ASN A 407 2.90 -13.15 -15.59
CA ASN A 407 2.99 -14.15 -16.65
C ASN A 407 3.23 -15.55 -16.11
N GLN A 408 3.91 -15.71 -14.97
CA GLN A 408 4.16 -16.99 -14.32
C GLN A 408 3.03 -17.44 -13.38
N LEU A 409 2.11 -16.56 -13.01
CA LEU A 409 0.99 -16.84 -12.12
C LEU A 409 0.17 -18.04 -12.62
N ASN A 410 0.03 -19.06 -11.78
CA ASN A 410 -0.68 -20.30 -12.11
C ASN A 410 -2.13 -20.27 -11.64
N TRP A 411 -3.07 -20.01 -12.55
CA TRP A 411 -4.50 -19.93 -12.28
C TRP A 411 -5.33 -20.25 -13.54
N ILE A 412 -6.66 -20.38 -13.41
CA ILE A 412 -7.53 -20.81 -14.52
C ILE A 412 -7.46 -19.93 -15.78
N GLY A 413 -7.06 -18.66 -15.63
CA GLY A 413 -6.97 -17.70 -16.72
C GLY A 413 -5.56 -17.47 -17.28
N THR A 414 -4.52 -18.17 -16.80
CA THR A 414 -3.12 -17.93 -17.21
C THR A 414 -2.94 -17.93 -18.72
N ASN A 415 -3.42 -18.97 -19.42
CA ASN A 415 -3.26 -19.08 -20.87
C ASN A 415 -4.03 -17.97 -21.61
N LYS A 416 -5.24 -17.64 -21.14
CA LYS A 416 -6.04 -16.55 -21.72
C LYS A 416 -5.34 -15.20 -21.55
N LEU A 417 -4.76 -14.92 -20.38
CA LEU A 417 -4.05 -13.66 -20.12
C LEU A 417 -2.79 -13.52 -20.99
N ARG A 418 -2.01 -14.61 -21.14
CA ARG A 418 -0.82 -14.62 -22.00
C ARG A 418 -1.18 -14.36 -23.47
N GLN A 419 -2.27 -14.95 -23.94
CA GLN A 419 -2.77 -14.80 -25.31
C GLN A 419 -3.54 -13.49 -25.53
N ALA A 420 -4.02 -12.83 -24.45
CA ALA A 420 -4.79 -11.61 -24.55
C ALA A 420 -3.98 -10.50 -25.23
N HIS A 421 -4.62 -9.89 -26.24
CA HIS A 421 -4.08 -8.71 -26.90
C HIS A 421 -4.15 -7.51 -25.94
N ARG A 422 -3.09 -6.70 -25.98
CA ARG A 422 -3.02 -5.45 -25.23
C ARG A 422 -3.85 -4.39 -25.97
N ILE A 423 -4.79 -3.78 -25.27
CA ILE A 423 -5.62 -2.69 -25.77
C ILE A 423 -4.94 -1.36 -25.43
N VAL A 424 -4.86 -0.46 -26.41
CA VAL A 424 -4.48 0.94 -26.20
C VAL A 424 -5.69 1.69 -25.66
N TRP A 425 -5.54 2.34 -24.52
CA TRP A 425 -6.66 2.97 -23.83
C TRP A 425 -6.43 4.48 -23.65
N LYS A 426 -7.50 5.24 -23.92
CA LYS A 426 -7.63 6.67 -23.65
C LYS A 426 -8.79 6.87 -22.66
N VAL A 427 -8.72 7.91 -21.82
CA VAL A 427 -9.82 8.21 -20.88
C VAL A 427 -11.08 8.58 -21.66
N ALA A 428 -10.95 9.50 -22.63
CA ALA A 428 -11.98 9.80 -23.62
C ALA A 428 -11.47 9.49 -25.04
N ASP A 429 -12.36 9.07 -25.95
CA ASP A 429 -11.97 8.69 -27.32
C ASP A 429 -11.27 9.82 -28.09
N ASN A 430 -11.69 11.07 -27.82
CA ASN A 430 -11.13 12.28 -28.41
C ASN A 430 -9.92 12.85 -27.65
N ASP A 431 -9.47 12.23 -26.55
CA ASP A 431 -8.27 12.68 -25.87
C ASP A 431 -7.07 12.59 -26.83
N PRO A 432 -6.19 13.62 -26.85
CA PRO A 432 -5.01 13.58 -27.70
C PRO A 432 -4.01 12.52 -27.22
N GLU A 433 -3.99 12.24 -25.92
CA GLU A 433 -3.00 11.37 -25.27
C GLU A 433 -3.56 9.97 -24.96
N ILE A 434 -2.69 8.97 -25.06
CA ILE A 434 -2.94 7.62 -24.57
C ILE A 434 -2.76 7.62 -23.05
N ALA A 435 -3.77 7.16 -22.32
CA ALA A 435 -3.74 7.03 -20.86
C ALA A 435 -2.91 5.82 -20.42
N GLY A 436 -3.01 4.73 -21.18
CA GLY A 436 -2.31 3.51 -20.83
C GLY A 436 -2.67 2.35 -21.72
N TYR A 437 -2.47 1.17 -21.17
CA TYR A 437 -2.68 -0.06 -21.88
C TYR A 437 -3.24 -1.13 -20.95
N ILE A 438 -4.20 -1.90 -21.44
CA ILE A 438 -4.96 -2.86 -20.64
C ILE A 438 -4.92 -4.23 -21.34
N LYS A 439 -4.70 -5.29 -20.55
CA LYS A 439 -5.07 -6.66 -20.91
C LYS A 439 -6.14 -7.13 -19.95
N THR A 440 -7.14 -7.83 -20.47
CA THR A 440 -8.13 -8.50 -19.65
C THR A 440 -8.12 -10.01 -19.89
N ALA A 441 -8.53 -10.76 -18.88
CA ALA A 441 -8.72 -12.20 -18.97
C ALA A 441 -9.89 -12.66 -18.09
N ASN A 442 -10.32 -13.90 -18.31
CA ASN A 442 -11.38 -14.56 -17.54
C ASN A 442 -12.71 -13.77 -17.54
N ASN A 443 -13.22 -13.44 -18.74
CA ASN A 443 -14.44 -12.65 -18.94
C ASN A 443 -14.36 -11.30 -18.20
N ASP A 444 -13.26 -10.58 -18.42
CA ASP A 444 -13.00 -9.27 -17.80
C ASP A 444 -13.03 -9.27 -16.27
N ARG A 445 -12.64 -10.38 -15.63
CA ARG A 445 -12.43 -10.45 -14.17
C ARG A 445 -10.98 -10.30 -13.75
N PHE A 446 -10.03 -10.32 -14.70
CA PHE A 446 -8.63 -10.09 -14.40
C PHE A 446 -8.12 -8.96 -15.30
N PHE A 447 -7.73 -7.83 -14.70
CA PHE A 447 -7.16 -6.68 -15.39
C PHE A 447 -5.67 -6.61 -15.11
N LEU A 448 -4.89 -6.43 -16.17
CA LEU A 448 -3.47 -6.10 -16.11
C LEU A 448 -3.25 -4.80 -16.86
N ALA A 449 -2.91 -3.74 -16.14
CA ALA A 449 -2.84 -2.38 -16.69
C ALA A 449 -1.47 -1.73 -16.51
N THR A 450 -1.09 -0.92 -17.49
CA THR A 450 0.04 0.01 -17.37
C THR A 450 -0.48 1.41 -17.63
N ILE A 451 -0.24 2.33 -16.70
CA ILE A 451 -0.61 3.74 -16.81
C ILE A 451 0.62 4.53 -17.25
N ARG A 452 0.49 5.25 -18.38
CA ARG A 452 1.58 6.08 -18.90
C ARG A 452 1.77 7.31 -18.00
N ASN A 453 3.00 7.83 -17.98
CA ASN A 453 3.33 9.08 -17.28
C ASN A 453 2.98 9.07 -15.77
N ALA A 454 2.99 7.89 -15.15
CA ALA A 454 2.80 7.68 -13.72
C ALA A 454 3.98 6.89 -13.17
N GLY A 455 4.49 7.28 -12.01
CA GLY A 455 5.38 6.49 -11.18
C GLY A 455 4.61 5.58 -10.23
N HIS A 456 5.21 5.29 -9.08
CA HIS A 456 4.71 4.34 -8.09
C HIS A 456 3.33 4.70 -7.53
N MET A 457 3.13 5.98 -7.17
CA MET A 457 1.85 6.50 -6.69
C MET A 457 0.97 6.91 -7.88
N VAL A 458 0.47 5.92 -8.62
CA VAL A 458 -0.32 6.15 -9.85
C VAL A 458 -1.50 7.11 -9.66
N PRO A 459 -2.30 7.04 -8.57
CA PRO A 459 -3.40 7.98 -8.41
C PRO A 459 -2.94 9.42 -8.14
N TYR A 460 -1.73 9.63 -7.60
CA TYR A 460 -1.14 10.97 -7.46
C TYR A 460 -0.68 11.52 -8.82
N ASP A 461 0.06 10.73 -9.61
CA ASP A 461 0.63 11.22 -10.88
C ASP A 461 -0.41 11.33 -12.00
N GLN A 462 -1.37 10.40 -12.07
CA GLN A 462 -2.37 10.32 -13.14
C GLN A 462 -3.80 10.08 -12.59
N PRO A 463 -4.35 10.99 -11.76
CA PRO A 463 -5.63 10.80 -11.07
C PRO A 463 -6.80 10.55 -12.02
N ARG A 464 -6.85 11.26 -13.16
CA ARG A 464 -7.93 11.11 -14.16
C ARG A 464 -7.90 9.74 -14.82
N ALA A 465 -6.72 9.27 -15.20
CA ALA A 465 -6.55 7.95 -15.79
C ALA A 465 -6.90 6.88 -14.77
N MET A 466 -6.31 6.94 -13.57
CA MET A 466 -6.52 5.94 -12.54
C MET A 466 -7.99 5.78 -12.15
N LEU A 467 -8.73 6.89 -11.98
CA LEU A 467 -10.17 6.82 -11.70
C LEU A 467 -10.95 6.16 -12.85
N ASN A 468 -10.64 6.49 -14.10
CA ASN A 468 -11.31 5.85 -15.25
C ASN A 468 -10.97 4.36 -15.40
N LEU A 469 -9.74 3.96 -15.07
CA LEU A 469 -9.35 2.54 -15.03
C LEU A 469 -10.14 1.81 -13.94
N LEU A 470 -10.27 2.40 -12.75
CA LEU A 470 -11.07 1.84 -11.67
C LEU A 470 -12.54 1.69 -12.07
N GLU A 471 -13.13 2.69 -12.72
CA GLU A 471 -14.51 2.63 -13.21
C GLU A 471 -14.72 1.47 -14.19
N ARG A 472 -13.75 1.22 -15.09
CA ARG A 472 -13.77 0.07 -16.02
C ARG A 472 -13.62 -1.28 -15.33
N PHE A 473 -12.89 -1.33 -14.23
CA PHE A 473 -12.73 -2.54 -13.43
C PHE A 473 -13.99 -2.89 -12.63
N LEU A 474 -14.75 -1.86 -12.22
CA LEU A 474 -15.95 -2.01 -11.39
C LEU A 474 -17.25 -2.18 -12.20
N SER A 475 -17.23 -1.84 -13.49
CA SER A 475 -18.34 -2.07 -14.44
C SER A 475 -18.41 -3.53 -14.88
#